data_AF-A0A924PVQ1-F1
#
_entry.id   AF-A0A924PVQ1-F1
#
_cell.length_a   1.000
_cell.length_b   1.000
_cell.length_c   1.000
_cell.angle_alpha   90.00
_cell.angle_beta   90.00
_cell.angle_gamma   90.00
#
_symmetry.space_group_name_H-M   'P 1'
#
loop_
_entity.id
_entity.type
_entity.pdbx_description
1 polymer ?
#
loop_
_entity_poly.entity_id
_entity_poly.type
_entity_poly.pdbx_seq_one_letter_code
_entity_poly.pdbx_strand_id
1 'polypeptide(L)'
;VNLSLRQGDEIVYIERAFSERSGMQVVRAIGGRAPLHLTSVGKLFLAADDAQRIRAYAGRTGLHGQTKNSITQLPALERELSKVRQYQYAHDNEELELGVRCMAAGIYDDQGKLVAGLSISAPASRMDEAWLAQLQIVARDISHTLGFTPKGVSA
;
A
#
# COMPACT_ATOMS: atom_id res chain seq x y z
N VAL A 1 12.10 1.91 -2.73
CA VAL A 1 11.00 2.71 -2.16
C VAL A 1 10.19 3.26 -3.31
N ASN A 2 8.87 3.21 -3.25
CA ASN A 2 8.00 3.71 -4.30
C ASN A 2 6.93 4.64 -3.71
N LEU A 3 6.59 5.69 -4.44
CA LEU A 3 5.42 6.53 -4.21
C LEU A 3 4.35 6.16 -5.23
N SER A 4 3.13 5.94 -4.76
CA SER A 4 2.03 5.50 -5.62
C SER A 4 0.73 6.21 -5.28
N LEU A 5 -0.09 6.44 -6.31
CA LEU A 5 -1.44 7.00 -6.22
C LEU A 5 -2.46 5.94 -6.62
N ARG A 6 -3.72 6.09 -6.20
CA ARG A 6 -4.83 5.31 -6.75
C ARG A 6 -5.38 6.00 -8.00
N GLN A 7 -5.58 5.23 -9.06
CA GLN A 7 -6.31 5.64 -10.25
C GLN A 7 -7.31 4.55 -10.65
N GLY A 8 -8.58 4.75 -10.30
CA GLY A 8 -9.63 3.75 -10.48
C GLY A 8 -9.42 2.53 -9.58
N ASP A 9 -9.35 1.35 -10.21
CA ASP A 9 -9.19 0.05 -9.54
C ASP A 9 -7.72 -0.43 -9.50
N GLU A 10 -6.77 0.48 -9.70
CA GLU A 10 -5.33 0.21 -9.71
C GLU A 10 -4.55 1.28 -8.93
N ILE A 11 -3.37 0.90 -8.45
CA ILE A 11 -2.33 1.88 -8.11
C ILE A 11 -1.54 2.26 -9.36
N VAL A 12 -0.94 3.44 -9.34
CA VAL A 12 0.03 3.90 -10.33
C VAL A 12 1.29 4.35 -9.60
N TYR A 13 2.45 3.83 -10.00
CA TYR A 13 3.74 4.27 -9.48
C TYR A 13 4.11 5.62 -10.10
N ILE A 14 4.35 6.63 -9.27
CA ILE A 14 4.67 7.99 -9.75
C ILE A 14 6.11 8.41 -9.46
N GLU A 15 6.75 7.79 -8.48
CA GLU A 15 8.16 8.03 -8.16
C GLU A 15 8.78 6.78 -7.54
N ARG A 16 10.10 6.62 -7.68
CA ARG A 16 10.86 5.55 -7.04
C ARG A 16 12.25 6.01 -6.63
N ALA A 17 12.69 5.53 -5.49
CA ALA A 17 14.09 5.58 -5.07
C ALA A 17 14.60 4.15 -4.85
N PHE A 18 15.78 3.84 -5.38
CA PHE A 18 16.41 2.53 -5.25
C PHE A 18 17.80 2.65 -4.61
N SER A 19 18.22 1.57 -3.94
CA SER A 19 19.54 1.49 -3.33
C SER A 19 20.53 0.90 -4.34
N GLU A 20 21.51 1.69 -4.76
CA GLU A 20 22.61 1.24 -5.63
C GLU A 20 23.50 0.18 -4.97
N ARG A 21 23.48 0.10 -3.63
CA ARG A 21 24.29 -0.84 -2.84
C ARG A 21 23.69 -2.24 -2.75
N SER A 22 22.45 -2.41 -3.18
CA SER A 22 21.72 -3.67 -3.08
C SER A 22 21.89 -4.44 -4.39
N GLY A 23 22.69 -5.51 -4.40
CA GLY A 23 22.94 -6.33 -5.60
C GLY A 23 21.72 -7.05 -6.19
N MET A 24 20.54 -6.93 -5.58
CA MET A 24 19.26 -7.38 -6.12
C MET A 24 18.17 -6.38 -5.72
N GLN A 25 17.40 -5.92 -6.70
CA GLN A 25 16.41 -4.86 -6.54
C GLN A 25 15.07 -5.28 -7.12
N VAL A 26 13.98 -4.97 -6.42
CA VAL A 26 12.63 -5.04 -6.97
C VAL A 26 12.33 -3.70 -7.61
N VAL A 27 12.27 -3.67 -8.93
CA VAL A 27 12.13 -2.44 -9.71
C VAL A 27 10.71 -2.36 -10.28
N ARG A 28 9.96 -1.34 -9.84
CA ARG A 28 8.67 -0.98 -10.45
C ARG A 28 8.90 0.21 -11.38
N ALA A 29 8.34 0.17 -12.59
CA ALA A 29 8.46 1.28 -13.54
C ALA A 29 7.54 2.44 -13.12
N ILE A 30 8.01 3.68 -13.26
CA ILE A 30 7.13 4.86 -13.16
C ILE A 30 6.08 4.76 -14.29
N GLY A 31 4.82 5.04 -13.96
CA GLY A 31 3.66 4.81 -14.81
C GLY A 31 3.14 3.37 -14.79
N GLY A 32 3.86 2.43 -14.17
CA GLY A 32 3.39 1.06 -13.98
C GLY A 32 2.13 1.00 -13.11
N ARG A 33 1.26 0.04 -13.40
CA ARG A 33 -0.03 -0.14 -12.71
C ARG A 33 -0.11 -1.51 -12.06
N ALA A 34 -0.84 -1.61 -10.95
CA ALA A 34 -1.09 -2.88 -10.28
C ALA A 34 -2.46 -2.89 -9.56
N PRO A 35 -3.11 -4.06 -9.44
CA PRO A 35 -4.41 -4.18 -8.77
C PRO A 35 -4.35 -3.73 -7.31
N LEU A 36 -5.41 -3.06 -6.83
CA LEU A 36 -5.42 -2.55 -5.45
C LEU A 36 -5.27 -3.68 -4.41
N HIS A 37 -6.03 -4.76 -4.58
CA HIS A 37 -6.09 -5.86 -3.61
C HIS A 37 -4.81 -6.70 -3.47
N LEU A 38 -3.90 -6.65 -4.45
CA LEU A 38 -2.64 -7.41 -4.43
C LEU A 38 -1.45 -6.55 -4.01
N THR A 39 -1.64 -5.27 -3.75
CA THR A 39 -0.54 -4.35 -3.40
C THR A 39 -0.73 -3.78 -2.01
N SER A 40 0.38 -3.56 -1.30
CA SER A 40 0.34 -2.94 0.02
C SER A 40 -0.31 -1.55 -0.03
N VAL A 41 0.09 -0.69 -0.97
CA VAL A 41 -0.53 0.64 -1.14
C VAL A 41 -2.00 0.54 -1.53
N GLY A 42 -2.35 -0.36 -2.46
CA GLY A 42 -3.74 -0.52 -2.87
C GLY A 42 -4.66 -0.96 -1.74
N LYS A 43 -4.16 -1.81 -0.84
CA LYS A 43 -4.89 -2.20 0.38
C LYS A 43 -5.07 -1.05 1.37
N LEU A 44 -4.17 -0.06 1.43
CA LEU A 44 -4.43 1.18 2.18
C LEU A 44 -5.64 1.92 1.61
N PHE A 45 -5.70 2.08 0.29
CA PHE A 45 -6.83 2.76 -0.35
C PHE A 45 -8.15 2.01 -0.20
N LEU A 46 -8.14 0.69 -0.35
CA LEU A 46 -9.34 -0.12 -0.11
C LEU A 46 -9.75 -0.13 1.38
N ALA A 47 -8.80 0.04 2.30
CA ALA A 47 -9.10 0.17 3.72
C ALA A 47 -9.73 1.54 4.06
N ALA A 48 -9.44 2.58 3.28
CA ALA A 48 -10.10 3.88 3.40
C ALA A 48 -11.51 3.91 2.78
N ASP A 49 -11.82 2.96 1.90
CA ASP A 49 -13.16 2.82 1.31
C ASP A 49 -14.17 2.22 2.30
N ASP A 50 -15.44 2.57 2.10
CA ASP A 50 -16.59 1.94 2.76
C ASP A 50 -16.87 0.52 2.20
N ALA A 51 -17.68 -0.26 2.93
CA ALA A 51 -18.00 -1.64 2.57
C ALA A 51 -18.68 -1.76 1.19
N GLN A 52 -19.48 -0.77 0.77
CA GLN A 52 -20.16 -0.81 -0.53
C GLN A 52 -19.15 -0.64 -1.66
N ARG A 53 -18.19 0.30 -1.53
CA ARG A 53 -17.12 0.50 -2.50
C ARG A 53 -16.19 -0.70 -2.61
N ILE A 54 -15.86 -1.37 -1.50
CA ILE A 54 -15.05 -2.59 -1.50
C ILE A 54 -15.76 -3.73 -2.25
N ARG A 55 -17.06 -3.93 -1.99
CA ARG A 55 -17.87 -4.93 -2.72
C ARG A 55 -17.97 -4.60 -4.21
N ALA A 56 -18.17 -3.32 -4.54
CA ALA A 56 -18.21 -2.88 -5.93
C ALA A 56 -16.87 -3.10 -6.64
N TYR A 57 -15.75 -2.82 -5.97
CA TYR A 57 -14.40 -3.13 -6.47
C TYR A 57 -14.22 -4.65 -6.70
N ALA A 58 -14.62 -5.48 -5.73
CA ALA A 58 -14.52 -6.93 -5.87
C ALA A 58 -15.39 -7.44 -7.04
N GLY A 59 -16.60 -6.90 -7.21
CA GLY A 59 -17.49 -7.24 -8.32
C GLY A 59 -16.94 -6.82 -9.69
N ARG A 60 -16.32 -5.63 -9.81
CA ARG A 60 -15.72 -5.16 -11.07
C ARG A 60 -14.46 -5.92 -11.45
N THR A 61 -13.61 -6.22 -10.46
CA THR A 61 -12.28 -6.80 -10.71
C THR A 61 -12.26 -8.32 -10.67
N GLY A 62 -13.27 -8.95 -10.08
CA GLY A 62 -13.29 -10.40 -9.81
C GLY A 62 -12.20 -10.88 -8.84
N LEU A 63 -11.44 -9.97 -8.23
CA LEU A 63 -10.27 -10.27 -7.38
C LEU A 63 -9.31 -11.29 -8.02
N HIS A 64 -8.98 -11.08 -9.30
CA HIS A 64 -8.04 -11.96 -10.02
C HIS A 64 -6.69 -12.02 -9.31
N GLY A 65 -6.27 -13.22 -8.94
CA GLY A 65 -4.97 -13.48 -8.35
C GLY A 65 -3.86 -13.67 -9.38
N GLN A 66 -2.62 -13.42 -8.96
CA GLN A 66 -1.40 -13.67 -9.73
C GLN A 66 -0.53 -14.77 -9.12
N THR A 67 -0.74 -15.08 -7.84
CA THR A 67 0.02 -16.08 -7.10
C THR A 67 -0.91 -16.93 -6.24
N LYS A 68 -0.36 -18.00 -5.65
CA LYS A 68 -1.07 -18.81 -4.65
C LYS A 68 -1.41 -18.05 -3.35
N ASN A 69 -0.75 -16.91 -3.10
CA ASN A 69 -0.99 -16.08 -1.91
C ASN A 69 -1.98 -14.96 -2.19
N SER A 70 -2.36 -14.72 -3.45
CA SER A 70 -3.29 -13.66 -3.82
C SER A 70 -4.64 -13.77 -3.09
N ILE A 71 -5.15 -12.62 -2.64
CA ILE A 71 -6.43 -12.54 -1.96
C ILE A 71 -7.57 -12.53 -2.99
N THR A 72 -8.07 -13.70 -3.36
CA THR A 72 -9.07 -13.84 -4.45
C THR A 72 -10.52 -13.85 -3.98
N GLN A 73 -10.77 -13.70 -2.67
CA GLN A 73 -12.11 -13.82 -2.09
C GLN A 73 -12.46 -12.59 -1.27
N LEU A 74 -13.67 -12.05 -1.46
CA LEU A 74 -14.13 -10.84 -0.77
C LEU A 74 -14.05 -10.97 0.77
N PRO A 75 -14.50 -12.06 1.42
CA PRO A 75 -14.36 -12.20 2.87
C PRO A 75 -12.90 -12.26 3.35
N ALA A 76 -11.97 -12.73 2.51
CA ALA A 76 -10.54 -12.69 2.83
C ALA A 76 -10.00 -11.26 2.72
N LEU A 77 -10.41 -10.52 1.69
CA LEU A 77 -10.07 -9.12 1.50
C LEU A 77 -10.60 -8.27 2.65
N GLU A 78 -11.88 -8.38 3.01
CA GLU A 78 -12.47 -7.62 4.12
C GLU A 78 -11.74 -7.84 5.45
N ARG A 79 -11.33 -9.09 5.74
CA ARG A 79 -10.51 -9.42 6.93
C ARG A 79 -9.14 -8.76 6.88
N GLU A 80 -8.47 -8.80 5.73
CA GLU A 80 -7.17 -8.16 5.58
C GLU A 80 -7.27 -6.65 5.71
N LEU A 81 -8.26 -6.01 5.06
CA LEU A 81 -8.48 -4.58 5.16
C LEU A 81 -8.86 -4.14 6.58
N SER A 82 -9.49 -5.02 7.37
CA SER A 82 -9.78 -4.75 8.79
C SER A 82 -8.48 -4.61 9.60
N LYS A 83 -7.48 -5.46 9.35
CA LYS A 83 -6.15 -5.31 9.96
C LYS A 83 -5.48 -4.02 9.51
N VAL A 84 -5.57 -3.68 8.22
CA VAL A 84 -5.00 -2.43 7.69
C VAL A 84 -5.60 -1.21 8.39
N ARG A 85 -6.91 -1.19 8.66
CA ARG A 85 -7.57 -0.13 9.45
C ARG A 85 -7.08 -0.09 10.89
N GLN A 86 -6.87 -1.24 11.51
CA GLN A 86 -6.41 -1.31 12.90
C GLN A 86 -4.97 -0.82 13.05
N TYR A 87 -4.08 -1.24 12.14
CA TYR A 87 -2.65 -1.03 12.28
C TYR A 87 -2.11 0.17 11.50
N GLN A 88 -2.89 0.74 10.58
CA GLN A 88 -2.53 1.92 9.78
C GLN A 88 -1.29 1.70 8.88
N TYR A 89 -1.05 0.44 8.50
CA TYR A 89 -0.10 0.03 7.47
C TYR A 89 -0.63 -1.22 6.77
N ALA A 90 -0.07 -1.54 5.61
CA ALA A 90 -0.45 -2.71 4.83
C ALA A 90 0.77 -3.45 4.31
N HIS A 91 0.62 -4.76 4.10
CA HIS A 91 1.62 -5.62 3.50
C HIS A 91 1.16 -6.14 2.15
N ASP A 92 2.08 -6.55 1.29
CA ASP A 92 1.86 -7.48 0.20
C ASP A 92 2.80 -8.65 0.47
N ASN A 93 2.25 -9.81 0.81
CA ASN A 93 3.01 -10.99 1.20
C ASN A 93 3.10 -11.99 0.03
N GLU A 94 3.77 -11.56 -1.04
CA GLU A 94 3.87 -12.30 -2.30
C GLU A 94 2.51 -12.49 -2.99
N GLU A 95 1.58 -11.55 -2.80
CA GLU A 95 0.23 -11.59 -3.37
C GLU A 95 0.25 -11.20 -4.85
N LEU A 96 1.11 -10.25 -5.23
CA LEU A 96 1.31 -9.85 -6.62
C LEU A 96 2.35 -10.72 -7.32
N GLU A 97 3.49 -10.98 -6.66
CA GLU A 97 4.64 -11.64 -7.27
C GLU A 97 5.35 -12.52 -6.24
N LEU A 98 5.56 -13.80 -6.58
CA LEU A 98 6.30 -14.72 -5.71
C LEU A 98 7.75 -14.28 -5.53
N GLY A 99 8.26 -14.37 -4.30
CA GLY A 99 9.58 -13.90 -3.92
C GLY A 99 9.67 -12.41 -3.63
N VAL A 100 8.58 -11.64 -3.77
CA VAL A 100 8.55 -10.20 -3.47
C VAL A 100 7.57 -9.93 -2.34
N ARG A 101 8.03 -9.21 -1.31
CA ARG A 101 7.16 -8.65 -0.28
C ARG A 101 7.19 -7.13 -0.36
N CYS A 102 6.08 -6.51 0.03
CA CYS A 102 6.02 -5.07 0.20
C CYS A 102 5.38 -4.69 1.53
N MET A 103 5.73 -3.52 2.05
CA MET A 103 5.02 -2.85 3.15
C MET A 103 4.72 -1.41 2.73
N ALA A 104 3.61 -0.84 3.21
CA ALA A 104 3.18 0.50 2.86
C ALA A 104 2.59 1.27 4.05
N ALA A 105 2.82 2.57 4.05
CA ALA A 105 2.19 3.55 4.93
C ALA A 105 1.49 4.64 4.09
N GLY A 106 0.38 5.16 4.62
CA GLY A 106 -0.45 6.15 3.94
C GLY A 106 0.10 7.58 4.06
N ILE A 107 -0.10 8.37 3.01
CA ILE A 107 0.16 9.82 2.98
C ILE A 107 -1.18 10.54 2.86
N TYR A 108 -1.42 11.49 3.77
CA TYR A 108 -2.69 12.19 3.93
C TYR A 108 -2.55 13.68 3.61
N ASP A 109 -3.62 14.29 3.12
CA ASP A 109 -3.73 15.74 2.92
C ASP A 109 -4.24 16.49 4.16
N ASP A 110 -4.39 17.81 4.06
CA ASP A 110 -4.93 18.71 5.09
C ASP A 110 -6.38 18.38 5.53
N GLN A 111 -7.13 17.65 4.70
CA GLN A 111 -8.47 17.16 5.03
C GLN A 111 -8.45 15.80 5.73
N GLY A 112 -7.27 15.19 5.89
CA GLY A 112 -7.11 13.84 6.43
C GLY A 112 -7.52 12.74 5.45
N LYS A 113 -7.57 13.05 4.15
CA LYS A 113 -7.86 12.08 3.11
C LYS A 113 -6.57 11.41 2.66
N LEU A 114 -6.60 10.09 2.49
CA LEU A 114 -5.48 9.33 1.93
C LEU A 114 -5.31 9.71 0.44
N VAL A 115 -4.19 10.33 0.09
CA VAL A 115 -3.90 10.82 -1.27
C VAL A 115 -2.83 10.00 -1.97
N ALA A 116 -1.88 9.43 -1.22
CA ALA A 116 -0.81 8.59 -1.76
C ALA A 116 -0.41 7.49 -0.77
N GLY A 117 0.40 6.54 -1.23
CA GLY A 117 1.06 5.56 -0.36
C GLY A 117 2.56 5.54 -0.62
N LEU A 118 3.34 5.52 0.46
CA LEU A 118 4.77 5.25 0.43
C LEU A 118 5.00 3.77 0.72
N SER A 119 5.81 3.11 -0.10
CA SER A 119 6.04 1.67 0.04
C SER A 119 7.51 1.28 -0.08
N ILE A 120 7.86 0.20 0.60
CA ILE A 120 9.12 -0.51 0.42
C ILE A 120 8.79 -1.85 -0.25
N SER A 121 9.48 -2.14 -1.35
CA SER A 121 9.44 -3.43 -2.03
C SER A 121 10.82 -4.07 -1.91
N ALA A 122 10.87 -5.33 -1.50
CA ALA A 122 12.10 -6.08 -1.33
C ALA A 122 11.87 -7.56 -1.64
N PRO A 123 12.94 -8.31 -1.97
CA PRO A 123 12.87 -9.77 -1.97
C PRO A 123 12.36 -10.27 -0.61
N ALA A 124 11.51 -11.30 -0.62
CA ALA A 124 10.86 -11.82 0.59
C ALA A 124 11.88 -12.19 1.67
N SER A 125 13.04 -12.73 1.28
CA SER A 125 14.15 -13.11 2.16
C SER A 125 14.96 -11.94 2.74
N ARG A 126 14.73 -10.72 2.23
CA ARG A 126 15.44 -9.49 2.63
C ARG A 126 14.49 -8.42 3.18
N MET A 127 13.20 -8.72 3.30
CA MET A 127 12.27 -7.81 3.93
C MET A 127 12.52 -7.78 5.43
N ASP A 128 12.82 -6.60 5.97
CA ASP A 128 13.03 -6.37 7.40
C ASP A 128 11.84 -5.59 7.97
N GLU A 129 11.13 -6.21 8.90
CA GLU A 129 9.97 -5.62 9.58
C GLU A 129 10.35 -4.37 10.39
N ALA A 130 11.62 -4.21 10.78
CA ALA A 130 12.09 -3.01 11.48
C ALA A 130 11.99 -1.74 10.61
N TRP A 131 11.96 -1.86 9.28
CA TRP A 131 11.83 -0.70 8.38
C TRP A 131 10.45 -0.05 8.44
N LEU A 132 9.44 -0.75 8.95
CA LEU A 132 8.07 -0.26 9.01
C LEU A 132 7.95 1.02 9.85
N ALA A 133 8.64 1.08 10.99
CA ALA A 133 8.62 2.26 11.86
C ALA A 133 9.16 3.50 11.14
N GLN A 134 10.29 3.35 10.44
CA GLN A 134 10.88 4.44 9.65
C GLN A 134 9.98 4.83 8.48
N LEU A 135 9.38 3.85 7.80
CA LEU A 135 8.44 4.09 6.71
C LEU A 135 7.23 4.94 7.18
N GLN A 136 6.67 4.62 8.34
CA GLN A 136 5.55 5.36 8.92
C GLN A 136 5.94 6.78 9.35
N ILE A 137 7.15 6.98 9.88
CA ILE A 137 7.68 8.31 10.21
C ILE A 137 7.77 9.15 8.93
N VAL A 138 8.44 8.64 7.90
CA VAL A 138 8.62 9.37 6.64
C VAL A 138 7.28 9.67 5.95
N ALA A 139 6.35 8.71 5.92
CA ALA A 139 5.02 8.95 5.34
C ALA A 139 4.24 10.04 6.10
N ARG A 140 4.41 10.11 7.42
CA ARG A 140 3.80 11.16 8.26
C ARG A 140 4.45 12.52 8.03
N ASP A 141 5.77 12.59 7.90
CA ASP A 141 6.48 13.84 7.60
C ASP A 141 6.05 14.42 6.25
N ILE A 142 5.89 13.56 5.23
CA ILE A 142 5.32 13.95 3.94
C ILE A 142 3.89 14.46 4.14
N SER A 143 3.06 13.76 4.93
CA SER A 143 1.68 14.21 5.21
C SER A 143 1.64 15.57 5.90
N HIS A 144 2.51 15.81 6.89
CA HIS A 144 2.64 17.12 7.55
C HIS A 144 3.05 18.23 6.58
N THR A 145 3.94 17.92 5.64
CA THR A 145 4.31 18.86 4.56
C THR A 145 3.12 19.20 3.66
N LEU A 146 2.17 18.27 3.50
CA LEU A 146 0.91 18.47 2.79
C LEU A 146 -0.20 19.12 3.67
N GLY A 147 0.12 19.52 4.89
CA GLY A 147 -0.83 20.19 5.79
C GLY A 147 -1.66 19.24 6.67
N PHE A 148 -1.38 17.93 6.67
CA PHE A 148 -2.08 16.99 7.53
C PHE A 148 -1.75 17.24 9.01
N THR A 149 -2.80 17.39 9.82
CA THR A 149 -2.72 17.38 11.27
C THR A 149 -3.53 16.20 11.82
N PRO A 150 -2.92 15.28 12.58
CA PRO A 150 -3.66 14.21 13.24
C PRO A 150 -4.77 14.81 14.10
N LYS A 151 -6.02 14.34 13.92
CA LYS A 151 -7.11 14.72 14.82
C LYS A 151 -6.82 14.12 16.20
N GLY A 152 -6.32 14.95 17.12
CA GLY A 152 -6.08 14.58 18.51
C GLY A 152 -4.62 14.49 18.93
N VAL A 153 -3.89 15.60 18.86
CA VAL A 153 -3.10 16.10 19.99
C VAL A 153 -3.40 17.60 20.07
N SER A 154 -4.50 17.94 20.74
CA SER A 154 -4.62 19.29 21.30
C SER A 154 -3.48 19.45 22.30
N ALA A 155 -2.71 20.52 22.12
CA ALA A 155 -1.63 20.95 23.01
C ALA A 155 -2.09 21.07 24.47
#